data_AF-A0A0V1F334-F1
#
_entry.id   AF-A0A0V1F334-F1
#
_cell.length_a   1.000
_cell.length_b   1.000
_cell.length_c   1.000
_cell.angle_alpha   90.00
_cell.angle_beta   90.00
_cell.angle_gamma   90.00
#
_symmetry.space_group_name_H-M   'P 1'
#
loop_
_entity.id
_entity.type
_entity.pdbx_description
1 polymer ?
#
loop_
_entity_poly.entity_id
_entity_poly.type
_entity_poly.pdbx_seq_one_letter_code
_entity_poly.pdbx_strand_id
1 'polypeptide(L)'
;LGKLQPVPLPKFDGDILQFKAFWDHFEVSVDRREDLGAITKLLHLRSCLTGAALKAVEGITVCAENYPEVVRTLHDRFHRVPEVVESHVSSVLGLRECSEDGTAELTRLHDELNCHFLELRALGKDVDTKLSGFHALLPMIKRKLRPDTLEAWRAFVQDMTDEQITSVAARRGESPIGNRSKSPTKGERFMTTTVHVEPVGKCVMCSGIHSVEKCPRFVNLSVPERWQCIRKRGLCFGCLQKGHRKGNCQQNPVGT
;
A
#
# COMPACT_ATOMS: atom_id res chain seq x y z
N LEU A 1 -25.68 -14.62 -1.96
CA LEU A 1 -24.54 -13.68 -1.77
C LEU A 1 -24.98 -12.61 -0.79
N GLY A 2 -24.37 -12.56 0.40
CA GLY A 2 -24.72 -11.56 1.41
C GLY A 2 -24.38 -10.15 0.93
N LYS A 3 -25.31 -9.20 1.09
CA LYS A 3 -25.05 -7.79 0.81
C LYS A 3 -24.01 -7.29 1.82
N LEU A 4 -22.89 -6.77 1.31
CA LEU A 4 -21.92 -6.04 2.15
C LEU A 4 -22.64 -4.85 2.78
N GLN A 5 -22.43 -4.66 4.09
CA GLN A 5 -22.99 -3.52 4.80
C GLN A 5 -22.39 -2.21 4.26
N PRO A 6 -23.18 -1.14 4.13
CA PRO A 6 -22.67 0.15 3.71
C PRO A 6 -21.61 0.65 4.69
N VAL A 7 -20.44 1.02 4.18
CA VAL A 7 -19.40 1.69 4.98
C VAL A 7 -19.89 3.12 5.27
N PRO A 8 -19.84 3.60 6.54
CA PRO A 8 -20.24 4.96 6.86
C PRO A 8 -19.32 5.97 6.17
N LEU A 9 -19.89 7.10 5.74
CA LEU A 9 -19.10 8.16 5.11
C LEU A 9 -18.03 8.71 6.08
N PRO A 10 -16.84 9.05 5.57
CA PRO A 10 -15.74 9.51 6.40
C PRO A 10 -16.00 10.91 6.95
N LYS A 11 -15.32 11.28 8.03
CA LYS A 11 -15.29 12.66 8.55
C LYS A 11 -13.96 13.31 8.24
N PHE A 12 -13.97 14.61 8.00
CA PHE A 12 -12.77 15.38 7.69
C PHE A 12 -12.79 16.75 8.36
N ASP A 13 -11.81 17.00 9.20
CA ASP A 13 -11.69 18.21 10.02
C ASP A 13 -10.75 19.27 9.43
N GLY A 14 -9.96 18.90 8.41
CA GLY A 14 -8.95 19.77 7.79
C GLY A 14 -7.51 19.30 7.94
N ASP A 15 -7.24 18.15 8.58
CA ASP A 15 -5.88 17.60 8.66
C ASP A 15 -5.37 17.16 7.27
N ILE A 16 -4.36 17.86 6.76
CA ILE A 16 -3.77 17.60 5.44
C ILE A 16 -3.20 16.18 5.32
N LEU A 17 -2.80 15.54 6.43
CA LEU A 17 -2.30 14.16 6.43
C LEU A 17 -3.42 13.14 6.13
N GLN A 18 -4.66 13.49 6.48
CA GLN A 18 -5.84 12.62 6.30
C GLN A 18 -6.60 12.91 5.00
N PHE A 19 -6.29 14.02 4.31
CA PHE A 19 -7.07 14.47 3.16
C PHE A 19 -7.15 13.43 2.04
N LYS A 20 -6.06 12.72 1.74
CA LYS A 20 -6.06 11.69 0.70
C LYS A 20 -6.98 10.52 1.04
N ALA A 21 -6.86 9.97 2.25
CA ALA A 21 -7.71 8.87 2.70
C ALA A 21 -9.19 9.27 2.74
N PHE A 22 -9.48 10.48 3.23
CA PHE A 22 -10.82 11.06 3.21
C PHE A 22 -11.37 11.17 1.78
N TRP A 23 -10.62 11.82 0.88
CA TRP A 23 -11.09 12.09 -0.47
C TRP A 23 -11.27 10.81 -1.28
N ASP A 24 -10.33 9.86 -1.23
CA ASP A 24 -10.46 8.59 -1.96
C ASP A 24 -11.73 7.81 -1.53
N HIS A 25 -12.05 7.83 -0.24
CA HIS A 25 -13.28 7.21 0.26
C HIS A 25 -14.53 8.00 -0.17
N PHE A 26 -14.55 9.33 0.02
CA PHE A 26 -15.69 10.15 -0.40
C PHE A 26 -15.93 10.06 -1.91
N GLU A 27 -14.85 10.02 -2.69
CA GLU A 27 -14.89 9.99 -4.15
C GLU A 27 -15.64 8.73 -4.63
N VAL A 28 -15.24 7.55 -4.13
CA VAL A 28 -15.86 6.28 -4.51
C VAL A 28 -17.29 6.16 -3.97
N SER A 29 -17.56 6.66 -2.76
CA SER A 29 -18.87 6.51 -2.13
C SER A 29 -19.92 7.50 -2.64
N VAL A 30 -19.51 8.68 -3.12
CA VAL A 30 -20.41 9.80 -3.46
C VAL A 30 -20.03 10.52 -4.76
N ASP A 31 -18.81 11.04 -4.90
CA ASP A 31 -18.46 11.94 -6.02
C ASP A 31 -18.59 11.25 -7.39
N ARG A 32 -18.11 10.01 -7.51
CA ARG A 32 -18.18 9.20 -8.75
C ARG A 32 -19.55 8.62 -9.05
N ARG A 33 -20.52 8.73 -8.15
CA ARG A 33 -21.86 8.18 -8.37
C ARG A 33 -22.63 9.04 -9.36
N GLU A 34 -22.94 8.48 -10.51
CA GLU A 34 -23.73 9.14 -11.56
C GLU A 34 -25.23 9.20 -11.22
N ASP A 35 -25.69 8.33 -10.31
CA ASP A 35 -27.08 8.29 -9.85
C ASP A 35 -27.41 9.40 -8.83
N LEU A 36 -26.42 10.17 -8.38
CA LEU A 36 -26.58 11.29 -7.46
C LEU A 36 -26.43 12.63 -8.17
N GLY A 37 -27.41 13.53 -7.97
CA GLY A 37 -27.33 14.91 -8.43
C GLY A 37 -26.31 15.74 -7.63
N ALA A 38 -25.82 16.82 -8.23
CA ALA A 38 -24.77 17.67 -7.63
C ALA A 38 -25.15 18.24 -6.26
N ILE A 39 -26.41 18.66 -6.05
CA ILE A 39 -26.86 19.15 -4.74
C ILE A 39 -26.83 18.05 -3.66
N THR A 40 -27.18 16.81 -4.02
CA THR A 40 -27.12 15.66 -3.09
C THR A 40 -25.68 15.34 -2.73
N LYS A 41 -24.76 15.36 -3.71
CA LYS A 41 -23.33 15.20 -3.48
C LYS A 41 -22.79 16.29 -2.55
N LEU A 42 -23.21 17.54 -2.75
CA LEU A 42 -22.81 18.66 -1.90
C LEU A 42 -23.32 18.51 -0.46
N LEU A 43 -24.57 18.09 -0.27
CA LEU A 43 -25.12 17.83 1.06
C LEU A 43 -24.34 16.74 1.80
N HIS A 44 -24.03 15.63 1.11
CA HIS A 44 -23.18 14.59 1.67
C HIS A 44 -21.78 15.10 2.00
N LEU A 45 -21.14 15.82 1.06
CA LEU A 45 -19.81 16.40 1.28
C LEU A 45 -19.82 17.27 2.54
N ARG A 46 -20.72 18.25 2.62
CA ARG A 46 -20.82 19.17 3.76
C ARG A 46 -21.09 18.43 5.07
N SER A 47 -21.88 17.34 5.05
CA SER A 47 -22.11 16.51 6.24
C SER A 47 -20.86 15.76 6.71
N CYS A 48 -19.87 15.54 5.83
CA CYS A 48 -18.61 14.90 6.17
C CYS A 48 -17.59 15.88 6.75
N LEU A 49 -17.76 17.19 6.51
CA LEU A 49 -16.80 18.21 6.95
C LEU A 49 -17.06 18.65 8.39
N THR A 50 -15.97 18.84 9.13
CA THR A 50 -15.94 19.44 10.47
C THR A 50 -14.78 20.44 10.55
N GLY A 51 -14.63 21.13 11.68
CA GLY A 51 -13.43 21.94 11.96
C GLY A 51 -13.06 22.95 10.87
N ALA A 52 -11.78 22.98 10.51
CA ALA A 52 -11.23 23.88 9.51
C ALA A 52 -11.75 23.60 8.10
N ALA A 53 -12.05 22.34 7.78
CA ALA A 53 -12.61 21.96 6.49
C ALA A 53 -14.03 22.50 6.28
N LEU A 54 -14.89 22.39 7.30
CA LEU A 54 -16.24 22.97 7.24
C LEU A 54 -16.17 24.49 7.16
N LYS A 55 -15.33 25.11 7.98
CA LYS A 55 -15.11 26.56 7.98
C LYS A 55 -14.65 27.09 6.62
N ALA A 56 -13.90 26.31 5.85
CA ALA A 56 -13.44 26.69 4.52
C ALA A 56 -14.58 26.90 3.51
N VAL A 57 -15.73 26.25 3.72
CA VAL A 57 -16.85 26.24 2.76
C VAL A 57 -18.17 26.71 3.39
N GLU A 58 -18.12 27.17 4.65
CA GLU A 58 -19.33 27.47 5.42
C GLU A 58 -20.17 28.59 4.81
N GLY A 59 -19.50 29.60 4.23
CA GLY A 59 -20.11 30.76 3.58
C GLY A 59 -20.56 30.53 2.13
N ILE A 60 -20.29 29.35 1.56
CA ILE A 60 -20.75 29.01 0.21
C ILE A 60 -22.19 28.48 0.30
N THR A 61 -23.09 29.07 -0.48
CA THR A 61 -24.51 28.64 -0.55
C THR A 61 -24.61 27.19 -1.01
N VAL A 62 -25.46 26.41 -0.33
CA VAL A 62 -25.71 25.00 -0.68
C VAL A 62 -26.68 24.91 -1.85
N CYS A 63 -26.14 24.84 -3.07
CA CYS A 63 -26.90 24.60 -4.31
C CYS A 63 -26.09 23.74 -5.28
N ALA A 64 -26.74 23.22 -6.33
CA ALA A 64 -26.11 22.28 -7.28
C ALA A 64 -24.92 22.91 -8.02
N GLU A 65 -25.04 24.19 -8.38
CA GLU A 65 -24.08 24.97 -9.17
C GLU A 65 -22.75 25.17 -8.42
N ASN A 66 -22.80 25.20 -7.09
CA ASN A 66 -21.63 25.44 -6.25
C ASN A 66 -20.84 24.16 -5.90
N TYR A 67 -21.33 22.97 -6.25
CA TYR A 67 -20.65 21.72 -5.91
C TYR A 67 -19.18 21.67 -6.41
N PRO A 68 -18.88 22.01 -7.68
CA PRO A 68 -17.50 22.00 -8.18
C PRO A 68 -16.61 23.00 -7.42
N GLU A 69 -17.15 24.15 -7.02
CA GLU A 69 -16.41 25.18 -6.31
C GLU A 69 -16.03 24.75 -4.89
N VAL A 70 -16.94 24.04 -4.21
CA VAL A 70 -16.69 23.47 -2.88
C VAL A 70 -15.61 22.40 -2.95
N VAL A 71 -15.68 21.50 -3.94
CA VAL A 71 -14.65 20.47 -4.18
C VAL A 71 -13.29 21.12 -4.46
N ARG A 72 -13.25 22.11 -5.35
CA ARG A 72 -12.03 22.88 -5.67
C ARG A 72 -11.43 23.53 -4.42
N THR A 73 -12.26 24.21 -3.64
CA THR A 73 -11.83 24.87 -2.38
C THR A 73 -11.18 23.87 -1.41
N LEU A 74 -11.72 22.66 -1.28
CA LEU A 74 -11.15 21.63 -0.44
C LEU A 74 -9.81 21.12 -0.98
N HIS A 75 -9.72 20.85 -2.29
CA HIS A 75 -8.47 20.41 -2.90
C HIS A 75 -7.37 21.46 -2.79
N ASP A 76 -7.66 22.71 -3.15
CA ASP A 76 -6.68 23.81 -3.12
C ASP A 76 -6.13 24.03 -1.71
N ARG A 77 -6.97 23.84 -0.68
CA ARG A 77 -6.59 24.11 0.71
C ARG A 77 -5.93 22.93 1.42
N PHE A 78 -6.35 21.70 1.11
CA PHE A 78 -5.99 20.53 1.93
C PHE A 78 -5.22 19.45 1.16
N HIS A 79 -5.17 19.47 -0.17
CA HIS A 79 -4.35 18.55 -0.97
C HIS A 79 -2.88 19.00 -1.04
N ARG A 80 -2.24 19.14 0.12
CA ARG A 80 -0.91 19.74 0.31
C ARG A 80 0.21 18.70 0.29
N VAL A 81 0.40 18.05 -0.86
CA VAL A 81 1.37 16.93 -1.01
C VAL A 81 2.79 17.29 -0.56
N PRO A 82 3.38 18.44 -0.92
CA PRO A 82 4.73 18.80 -0.46
C PRO A 82 4.87 18.84 1.06
N GLU A 83 3.89 19.39 1.76
CA GLU A 83 3.87 19.53 3.21
C GLU A 83 3.63 18.19 3.92
N VAL A 84 2.80 17.32 3.33
CA VAL A 84 2.63 15.93 3.81
C VAL A 84 3.96 15.17 3.71
N VAL A 85 4.68 15.33 2.59
CA VAL A 85 6.01 14.74 2.41
C VAL A 85 7.00 15.27 3.44
N GLU A 86 7.05 16.59 3.65
CA GLU A 86 7.91 17.21 4.66
C GLU A 86 7.58 16.73 6.08
N SER A 87 6.30 16.56 6.40
CA SER A 87 5.85 16.00 7.68
C SER A 87 6.38 14.59 7.89
N HIS A 88 6.22 13.69 6.91
CA HIS A 88 6.75 12.33 7.00
C HIS A 88 8.28 12.30 7.13
N VAL A 89 8.99 13.13 6.36
CA VAL A 89 10.45 13.24 6.48
C VAL A 89 10.82 13.70 7.90
N SER A 90 10.18 14.76 8.40
CA SER A 90 10.42 15.28 9.75
C SER A 90 10.15 14.24 10.84
N SER A 91 9.08 13.45 10.71
CA SER A 91 8.79 12.34 11.63
C SER A 91 9.89 11.28 11.62
N VAL A 92 10.39 10.89 10.44
CA VAL A 92 11.52 9.95 10.31
C VAL A 92 12.78 10.49 11.00
N LEU A 93 13.07 11.78 10.85
CA LEU A 93 14.22 12.43 11.50
C LEU A 93 14.07 12.46 13.03
N GLY A 94 12.83 12.64 13.50
CA GLY A 94 12.45 12.74 14.91
C GLY A 94 12.30 11.42 15.65
N LEU A 95 12.39 10.25 14.99
CA LEU A 95 12.21 8.95 15.65
C LEU A 95 13.16 8.75 16.84
N ARG A 96 12.70 8.08 17.89
CA ARG A 96 13.51 7.80 19.08
C ARG A 96 14.60 6.76 18.78
N GLU A 97 15.81 6.99 19.30
CA GLU A 97 16.92 6.03 19.25
C GLU A 97 16.56 4.75 20.02
N CYS A 98 16.99 3.59 19.50
CA CYS A 98 16.87 2.32 20.22
C CYS A 98 17.83 2.33 21.42
N SER A 99 17.29 2.58 22.60
CA SER A 99 18.07 2.69 23.84
C SER A 99 18.26 1.36 24.57
N GLU A 100 17.42 0.35 24.27
CA GLU A 100 17.40 -0.93 24.98
C GLU A 100 17.70 -2.10 24.06
N ASP A 101 18.27 -3.14 24.65
CA ASP A 101 18.46 -4.45 24.02
C ASP A 101 17.10 -5.13 23.80
N GLY A 102 16.79 -5.48 22.55
CA GLY A 102 15.69 -6.39 22.28
C GLY A 102 15.05 -6.26 20.91
N THR A 103 14.54 -7.39 20.41
CA THR A 103 13.77 -7.48 19.17
C THR A 103 12.57 -6.53 19.15
N ALA A 104 11.97 -6.24 20.30
CA ALA A 104 10.82 -5.34 20.42
C ALA A 104 11.15 -3.90 19.98
N GLU A 105 12.28 -3.36 20.42
CA GLU A 105 12.69 -1.99 20.06
C GLU A 105 13.07 -1.87 18.59
N LEU A 106 13.70 -2.90 18.02
CA LEU A 106 13.99 -2.96 16.59
C LEU A 106 12.72 -3.10 15.75
N THR A 107 11.74 -3.88 16.22
CA THR A 107 10.44 -4.02 15.57
C THR A 107 9.67 -2.70 15.58
N ARG A 108 9.65 -2.00 16.73
CA ARG A 108 9.05 -0.66 16.84
C ARG A 108 9.67 0.32 15.84
N LEU A 109 11.00 0.43 15.83
CA LEU A 109 11.70 1.32 14.90
C LEU A 109 11.43 0.96 13.44
N HIS A 110 11.43 -0.34 13.12
CA HIS A 110 11.08 -0.83 11.79
C HIS A 110 9.66 -0.40 11.40
N ASP A 111 8.67 -0.63 12.25
CA ASP A 111 7.27 -0.33 11.94
C ASP A 111 7.04 1.17 11.78
N GLU A 112 7.63 2.00 12.64
CA GLU A 112 7.58 3.47 12.53
C GLU A 112 8.21 3.97 11.21
N LEU A 113 9.41 3.48 10.86
CA LEU A 113 10.07 3.81 9.59
C LEU A 113 9.25 3.36 8.39
N ASN A 114 8.80 2.10 8.42
CA ASN A 114 8.10 1.47 7.31
C ASN A 114 6.76 2.16 7.06
N CYS A 115 6.00 2.53 8.10
CA CYS A 115 4.77 3.31 7.93
C CYS A 115 5.00 4.61 7.14
N HIS A 116 6.02 5.40 7.50
CA HIS A 116 6.33 6.63 6.77
C HIS A 116 6.79 6.38 5.33
N PHE A 117 7.59 5.35 5.09
CA PHE A 117 8.02 5.00 3.71
C PHE A 117 6.87 4.47 2.86
N LEU A 118 5.92 3.74 3.45
CA LEU A 118 4.72 3.29 2.75
C LEU A 118 3.85 4.48 2.30
N GLU A 119 3.65 5.48 3.16
CA GLU A 119 2.91 6.70 2.84
C GLU A 119 3.61 7.53 1.75
N LEU A 120 4.93 7.76 1.89
CA LEU A 120 5.71 8.46 0.87
C LEU A 120 5.61 7.75 -0.49
N ARG A 121 5.68 6.43 -0.52
CA ARG A 121 5.49 5.64 -1.74
C ARG A 121 4.07 5.76 -2.30
N ALA A 122 3.05 5.79 -1.46
CA ALA A 122 1.66 6.00 -1.87
C ALA A 122 1.45 7.39 -2.52
N LEU A 123 2.24 8.39 -2.12
CA LEU A 123 2.29 9.73 -2.74
C LEU A 123 3.12 9.77 -4.02
N GLY A 124 3.62 8.63 -4.51
CA GLY A 124 4.49 8.55 -5.68
C GLY A 124 5.90 9.08 -5.42
N LYS A 125 6.28 9.28 -4.15
CA LYS A 125 7.64 9.60 -3.73
C LYS A 125 8.35 8.31 -3.40
N ASP A 126 8.70 7.57 -4.45
CA ASP A 126 9.48 6.35 -4.27
C ASP A 126 10.87 6.70 -3.73
N VAL A 127 11.17 6.15 -2.56
CA VAL A 127 12.45 6.29 -1.88
C VAL A 127 13.53 5.48 -2.61
N ASP A 128 13.12 4.57 -3.52
CA ASP A 128 13.94 3.54 -4.13
C ASP A 128 14.42 3.84 -5.56
N THR A 129 14.30 5.09 -6.03
CA THR A 129 14.74 5.42 -7.39
C THR A 129 15.66 6.63 -7.47
N LYS A 130 16.96 6.31 -7.65
CA LYS A 130 18.05 7.19 -8.10
C LYS A 130 18.41 8.34 -7.12
N LEU A 131 19.39 8.04 -6.27
CA LEU A 131 20.38 8.95 -5.67
C LEU A 131 19.89 10.38 -5.37
N SER A 132 19.43 10.61 -4.13
CA SER A 132 19.70 11.82 -3.34
C SER A 132 19.07 11.71 -1.94
N GLY A 133 17.74 11.50 -1.88
CA GLY A 133 16.98 11.57 -0.62
C GLY A 133 17.23 10.43 0.38
N PHE A 134 17.12 9.17 -0.07
CA PHE A 134 17.33 8.01 0.83
C PHE A 134 18.77 7.91 1.34
N HIS A 135 19.74 8.21 0.49
CA HIS A 135 21.16 8.21 0.87
C HIS A 135 21.46 9.28 1.93
N ALA A 136 20.74 10.40 1.94
CA ALA A 136 20.83 11.41 2.99
C ALA A 136 20.17 10.96 4.31
N LEU A 137 19.08 10.18 4.24
CA LEU A 137 18.41 9.62 5.43
C LEU A 137 19.17 8.44 6.04
N LEU A 138 19.91 7.67 5.25
CA LEU A 138 20.55 6.43 5.69
C LEU A 138 21.52 6.63 6.88
N PRO A 139 22.44 7.62 6.90
CA PRO A 139 23.26 7.89 8.08
C PRO A 139 22.43 8.24 9.32
N MET A 140 21.31 8.94 9.14
CA MET A 140 20.44 9.36 10.23
C MET A 140 19.68 8.18 10.82
N ILE A 141 19.20 7.26 9.97
CA ILE A 141 18.57 6.00 10.37
C ILE A 141 19.59 5.10 11.09
N LYS A 142 20.83 5.00 10.59
CA LYS A 142 21.91 4.25 11.25
C LYS A 142 22.19 4.78 12.66
N ARG A 143 22.10 6.09 12.90
CA ARG A 143 22.27 6.70 14.22
C ARG A 143 21.13 6.33 15.19
N LYS A 144 19.95 5.94 14.70
CA LYS A 144 18.87 5.46 15.56
C LYS A 144 19.12 4.05 16.09
N LEU A 145 20.02 3.30 15.47
CA LEU A 145 20.44 1.96 15.89
C LEU A 145 21.62 2.06 16.85
N ARG A 146 21.73 1.09 17.75
CA ARG A 146 22.90 0.96 18.60
C ARG A 146 24.13 0.52 17.80
N PRO A 147 25.35 0.95 18.19
CA PRO A 147 26.57 0.59 17.47
C PRO A 147 26.80 -0.91 17.36
N ASP A 148 26.55 -1.66 18.43
CA ASP A 148 26.71 -3.11 18.51
C ASP A 148 25.74 -3.86 17.59
N THR A 149 24.48 -3.42 17.53
CA THR A 149 23.48 -3.95 16.59
C THR A 149 23.89 -3.70 15.14
N LEU A 150 24.40 -2.50 14.86
CA LEU A 150 24.86 -2.13 13.52
C LEU A 150 26.09 -2.94 13.10
N GLU A 151 27.02 -3.18 14.01
CA GLU A 151 28.20 -4.04 13.79
C GLU A 151 27.81 -5.50 13.57
N ALA A 152 26.93 -6.05 14.41
CA ALA A 152 26.42 -7.40 14.25
C ALA A 152 25.70 -7.59 12.90
N TRP A 153 24.88 -6.62 12.49
CA TRP A 153 24.23 -6.65 11.18
C TRP A 153 25.25 -6.58 10.03
N ARG A 154 26.25 -5.70 10.11
CA ARG A 154 27.31 -5.59 9.10
C ARG A 154 28.07 -6.91 8.94
N ALA A 155 28.44 -7.55 10.05
CA ALA A 155 29.11 -8.84 10.03
C ALA A 155 28.22 -9.93 9.42
N PHE A 156 26.91 -9.91 9.72
CA PHE A 156 25.96 -10.87 9.16
C PHE A 156 25.79 -10.75 7.64
N VAL A 157 25.76 -9.53 7.10
CA VAL A 157 25.56 -9.29 5.65
C VAL A 157 26.84 -9.20 4.84
N GLN A 158 28.02 -9.31 5.47
CA GLN A 158 29.32 -9.05 4.84
C GLN A 158 29.54 -9.87 3.56
N ASP A 159 29.08 -11.13 3.56
CA ASP A 159 29.25 -12.07 2.45
C ASP A 159 27.94 -12.31 1.66
N MET A 160 26.93 -11.44 1.87
CA MET A 160 25.64 -11.55 1.21
C MET A 160 25.54 -10.60 0.01
N THR A 161 24.91 -11.08 -1.07
CA THR A 161 24.47 -10.25 -2.20
C THR A 161 23.21 -9.44 -1.86
N ASP A 162 22.94 -8.36 -2.59
CA ASP A 162 21.73 -7.54 -2.41
C ASP A 162 20.45 -8.36 -2.57
N GLU A 163 20.43 -9.33 -3.50
CA GLU A 163 19.31 -10.26 -3.65
C GLU A 163 19.14 -11.15 -2.42
N GLN A 164 20.24 -11.63 -1.83
CA GLN A 164 20.19 -12.44 -0.61
C GLN A 164 19.71 -11.61 0.59
N ILE A 165 20.19 -10.37 0.75
CA ILE A 165 19.76 -9.46 1.81
C ILE A 165 18.26 -9.18 1.69
N THR A 166 17.79 -8.87 0.48
CA THR A 166 16.37 -8.63 0.20
C THR A 166 15.52 -9.87 0.50
N SER A 167 16.02 -11.06 0.18
CA SER A 167 15.33 -12.32 0.46
C SER A 167 15.21 -12.63 1.95
N VAL A 168 16.21 -12.24 2.76
CA VAL A 168 16.17 -12.39 4.22
C VAL A 168 15.19 -11.38 4.83
N ALA A 169 15.20 -10.13 4.37
CA ALA A 169 14.23 -9.12 4.82
C ALA A 169 12.77 -9.48 4.50
N ALA A 170 12.53 -10.21 3.41
CA ALA A 170 11.19 -10.68 3.04
C ALA A 170 10.67 -11.83 3.93
N ARG A 171 11.56 -12.55 4.62
CA ARG A 171 11.23 -13.62 5.56
C ARG A 171 11.04 -13.03 6.96
N ARG A 172 9.89 -12.41 7.22
CA ARG A 172 9.54 -11.90 8.57
C ARG A 172 9.70 -13.01 9.62
N GLY A 173 10.56 -12.81 10.63
CA GLY A 173 10.40 -13.43 11.95
C GLY A 173 11.40 -14.51 12.42
N GLU A 174 12.45 -14.86 11.67
CA GLU A 174 13.48 -15.78 12.20
C GLU A 174 14.78 -15.00 12.49
N SER A 175 14.95 -14.60 13.75
CA SER A 175 16.27 -14.15 14.25
C SER A 175 17.28 -15.29 14.09
N PRO A 176 18.44 -15.09 13.43
CA PRO A 176 19.53 -16.07 13.42
C PRO A 176 20.27 -16.13 14.77
N ILE A 177 20.03 -15.17 15.65
CA ILE A 177 20.75 -15.01 16.92
C ILE A 177 19.85 -15.50 18.06
N GLY A 178 19.84 -16.82 18.26
CA GLY A 178 19.20 -17.48 19.40
C GLY A 178 20.17 -18.52 19.97
N ASN A 179 20.67 -18.25 21.17
CA ASN A 179 21.57 -19.13 21.91
C ASN A 179 21.04 -20.57 21.98
N ARG A 180 21.93 -21.52 21.71
CA ARG A 180 21.73 -22.95 21.96
C ARG A 180 21.51 -23.18 23.46
N SER A 181 20.33 -23.69 23.82
CA SER A 181 20.13 -24.54 24.99
C SER A 181 18.97 -25.52 24.74
N LYS A 182 19.24 -26.81 24.95
CA LYS A 182 18.29 -27.94 24.93
C LYS A 182 17.35 -27.80 26.14
N SER A 183 16.04 -28.07 26.05
CA SER A 183 15.40 -29.39 26.23
C SER A 183 13.85 -29.27 26.18
N PRO A 184 13.09 -30.37 26.03
CA PRO A 184 11.67 -30.35 25.64
C PRO A 184 10.70 -30.40 26.82
N THR A 185 9.60 -29.64 26.75
CA THR A 185 8.42 -29.85 27.60
C THR A 185 7.14 -29.78 26.76
N LYS A 186 6.34 -30.84 26.90
CA LYS A 186 5.00 -31.03 26.32
C LYS A 186 4.05 -29.91 26.77
N GLY A 187 3.34 -29.31 25.82
CA GLY A 187 2.23 -28.39 26.07
C GLY A 187 1.36 -28.23 24.82
N GLU A 188 0.24 -28.94 24.83
CA GLU A 188 -1.08 -28.69 24.22
C GLU A 188 -1.18 -28.04 22.82
N ARG A 189 -1.77 -28.83 21.90
CA ARG A 189 -2.08 -28.48 20.51
C ARG A 189 -3.26 -27.51 20.47
N PHE A 190 -3.00 -26.24 20.15
CA PHE A 190 -4.00 -25.39 19.50
C PHE A 190 -3.88 -25.56 17.98
N MET A 191 -4.96 -26.04 17.35
CA MET A 191 -5.07 -26.07 15.90
C MET A 191 -5.39 -24.65 15.41
N THR A 192 -4.38 -23.94 14.93
CA THR A 192 -4.59 -22.76 14.10
C THR A 192 -4.67 -23.22 12.66
N THR A 193 -5.85 -23.11 12.06
CA THR A 193 -6.05 -23.29 10.62
C THR A 193 -5.25 -22.23 9.87
N THR A 194 -4.14 -22.65 9.28
CA THR A 194 -3.41 -21.86 8.29
C THR A 194 -4.26 -21.71 7.04
N VAL A 195 -4.81 -20.51 6.82
CA VAL A 195 -5.30 -20.11 5.51
C VAL A 195 -4.08 -20.03 4.60
N HIS A 196 -3.89 -21.03 3.75
CA HIS A 196 -2.97 -20.95 2.63
C HIS A 196 -3.51 -19.90 1.66
N VAL A 197 -3.04 -18.66 1.78
CA VAL A 197 -3.18 -17.66 0.72
C VAL A 197 -2.13 -18.00 -0.32
N GLU A 198 -2.53 -18.63 -1.42
CA GLU A 198 -1.68 -18.76 -2.59
C GLU A 198 -1.17 -17.37 -3.00
N PRO A 199 0.11 -17.22 -3.36
CA PRO A 199 0.66 -15.93 -3.74
C PRO A 199 -0.10 -15.44 -4.97
N VAL A 200 -0.90 -14.38 -4.81
CA VAL A 200 -1.65 -13.78 -5.90
C VAL A 200 -0.64 -13.25 -6.92
N GLY A 201 -0.46 -13.99 -8.01
CA GLY A 201 0.49 -13.66 -9.05
C GLY A 201 0.24 -12.26 -9.61
N LYS A 202 1.32 -11.48 -9.80
CA LYS A 202 1.25 -10.18 -10.47
C LYS A 202 0.72 -10.36 -11.90
N CYS A 203 -0.33 -9.64 -12.24
CA CYS A 203 -0.91 -9.63 -13.57
C CYS A 203 0.16 -9.22 -14.59
N VAL A 204 0.47 -10.11 -15.53
CA VAL A 204 1.52 -9.82 -16.53
C VAL A 204 1.12 -8.71 -17.52
N MET A 205 -0.12 -8.22 -17.47
CA MET A 205 -0.65 -7.17 -18.34
C MET A 205 -0.49 -5.76 -17.76
N CYS A 206 -0.83 -5.60 -16.47
CA CYS A 206 -0.88 -4.30 -15.81
C CYS A 206 -0.10 -4.23 -14.50
N SER A 207 0.59 -5.32 -14.12
CA SER A 207 1.31 -5.49 -12.86
C SER A 207 0.43 -5.40 -11.60
N GLY A 208 -0.89 -5.44 -11.75
CA GLY A 208 -1.85 -5.48 -10.64
C GLY A 208 -1.96 -6.85 -9.96
N ILE A 209 -2.63 -6.89 -8.80
CA ILE A 209 -2.78 -8.09 -7.97
C ILE A 209 -4.03 -8.89 -8.40
N HIS A 210 -3.98 -9.47 -9.61
CA HIS A 210 -5.04 -10.31 -10.19
C HIS A 210 -4.51 -11.20 -11.33
N SER A 211 -5.25 -12.24 -11.70
CA SER A 211 -4.99 -13.08 -12.88
C SER A 211 -5.32 -12.33 -14.18
N VAL A 212 -4.63 -12.67 -15.28
CA VAL A 212 -4.80 -11.98 -16.59
C VAL A 212 -6.24 -12.03 -17.10
N GLU A 213 -6.94 -13.14 -16.86
CA GLU A 213 -8.38 -13.33 -17.12
C GLU A 213 -9.26 -12.23 -16.48
N LYS A 214 -8.88 -11.72 -15.31
CA LYS A 214 -9.61 -10.70 -14.55
C LYS A 214 -9.04 -9.29 -14.78
N CYS A 215 -8.09 -9.12 -15.70
CA CYS A 215 -7.45 -7.85 -15.94
C CYS A 215 -8.33 -6.94 -16.80
N PRO A 216 -8.72 -5.73 -16.34
CA PRO A 216 -9.49 -4.77 -17.12
C PRO A 216 -8.85 -4.44 -18.48
N ARG A 217 -7.51 -4.35 -18.51
CA ARG A 217 -6.74 -4.09 -19.74
C ARG A 217 -6.73 -5.27 -20.72
N PHE A 218 -7.07 -6.47 -20.28
CA PHE A 218 -7.13 -7.66 -21.13
C PHE A 218 -8.57 -7.93 -21.59
N VAL A 219 -9.54 -7.83 -20.68
CA VAL A 219 -10.97 -8.02 -21.02
C VAL A 219 -11.52 -6.92 -21.91
N ASN A 220 -10.97 -5.70 -21.87
CA ASN A 220 -11.38 -4.62 -22.76
C ASN A 220 -10.74 -4.68 -24.16
N LEU A 221 -9.84 -5.63 -24.42
CA LEU A 221 -9.29 -5.86 -25.77
C LEU A 221 -10.30 -6.63 -26.63
N SER A 222 -10.33 -6.30 -27.92
CA SER A 222 -11.03 -7.12 -28.91
C SER A 222 -10.43 -8.51 -29.00
N VAL A 223 -11.19 -9.48 -29.51
CA VAL A 223 -10.73 -10.87 -29.66
C VAL A 223 -9.39 -10.94 -30.42
N PRO A 224 -9.20 -10.30 -31.59
CA PRO A 224 -7.91 -10.29 -32.29
C PRO A 224 -6.74 -9.74 -31.46
N GLU A 225 -6.98 -8.67 -30.70
CA GLU A 225 -5.97 -8.05 -29.84
C GLU A 225 -5.60 -8.94 -28.65
N ARG A 226 -6.57 -9.68 -28.09
CA ARG A 226 -6.30 -10.69 -27.05
C ARG A 226 -5.37 -11.77 -27.58
N TRP A 227 -5.61 -12.30 -28.78
CA TRP A 227 -4.75 -13.31 -29.42
C TRP A 227 -3.32 -12.80 -29.62
N GLN A 228 -3.17 -11.57 -30.14
CA GLN A 228 -1.87 -10.95 -30.33
C GLN A 228 -1.15 -10.75 -28.98
N CYS A 229 -1.88 -10.36 -27.95
CA CYS A 229 -1.33 -10.14 -26.62
C CYS A 229 -0.85 -11.43 -25.94
N ILE A 230 -1.65 -12.50 -26.01
CA ILE A 230 -1.28 -13.84 -25.51
C ILE A 230 0.04 -14.29 -26.17
N ARG A 231 0.15 -14.11 -27.49
CA ARG A 231 1.33 -14.48 -28.29
C ARG A 231 2.55 -13.63 -27.93
N LYS A 232 2.40 -12.30 -27.85
CA LYS A 232 3.48 -11.35 -27.54
C LYS A 232 4.04 -11.56 -26.12
N ARG A 233 3.19 -11.93 -25.16
CA ARG A 233 3.58 -12.11 -23.75
C ARG A 233 3.89 -13.56 -23.36
N GLY A 234 3.82 -14.49 -24.31
CA GLY A 234 4.15 -15.90 -24.10
C GLY A 234 3.20 -16.62 -23.14
N LEU A 235 1.91 -16.29 -23.18
CA LEU A 235 0.89 -16.89 -22.34
C LEU A 235 0.29 -18.14 -23.01
N CYS A 236 -0.16 -19.10 -22.20
CA CYS A 236 -0.90 -20.24 -22.67
C CYS A 236 -2.27 -19.80 -23.22
N PHE A 237 -2.63 -20.23 -24.44
CA PHE A 237 -3.95 -19.94 -25.05
C PHE A 237 -5.13 -20.65 -24.36
N GLY A 238 -4.88 -21.51 -23.37
CA GLY A 238 -5.91 -22.18 -22.58
C GLY A 238 -6.20 -21.48 -21.26
N CYS A 239 -5.17 -21.31 -20.42
CA CYS A 239 -5.31 -20.81 -19.05
C CYS A 239 -4.65 -19.44 -18.80
N LEU A 240 -4.07 -18.81 -19.83
CA LEU A 240 -3.42 -17.50 -19.77
C LEU A 240 -2.23 -17.41 -18.79
N GLN A 241 -1.66 -18.55 -18.37
CA GLN A 241 -0.45 -18.64 -17.55
C GLN A 241 0.82 -18.77 -18.40
N LYS A 242 1.98 -18.39 -17.84
CA LYS A 242 3.29 -18.60 -18.46
C LYS A 242 3.80 -20.04 -18.23
N GLY A 243 4.81 -20.43 -19.00
CA GLY A 243 5.58 -21.66 -18.77
C GLY A 243 5.10 -22.89 -19.56
N HIS A 244 3.99 -22.81 -20.27
CA HIS A 244 3.50 -23.90 -21.13
C HIS A 244 2.66 -23.39 -22.32
N ARG A 245 2.42 -24.27 -23.30
CA ARG A 245 1.54 -24.02 -24.45
C ARG A 245 0.21 -24.76 -24.27
N LYS A 246 -0.82 -24.40 -25.04
CA LYS A 246 -2.17 -25.01 -24.96
C LYS A 246 -2.14 -26.55 -25.07
N GLY A 247 -1.27 -27.12 -25.90
CA GLY A 247 -1.12 -28.57 -26.03
C GLY A 247 -0.57 -29.28 -24.78
N ASN A 248 0.10 -28.56 -23.89
CA ASN A 248 0.67 -29.09 -22.64
C ASN A 248 -0.02 -28.47 -21.41
N CYS A 249 -1.25 -27.96 -21.58
CA CYS A 249 -2.00 -27.32 -20.51
C CYS A 249 -2.77 -28.37 -19.71
N GLN A 250 -2.48 -28.48 -18.41
CA GLN A 250 -3.20 -29.38 -17.49
C GLN A 250 -4.46 -28.73 -16.88
N GLN A 251 -4.75 -27.47 -17.23
CA GLN A 251 -5.97 -26.79 -16.84
C GLN A 251 -6.96 -26.79 -18.01
N ASN A 252 -8.19 -27.24 -17.77
CA ASN A 252 -9.24 -27.22 -18.78
C ASN A 252 -9.53 -25.77 -19.23
N PRO A 253 -9.86 -25.56 -20.52
CA PRO A 253 -10.09 -24.23 -21.05
C PRO A 253 -11.23 -23.54 -20.30
N VAL A 254 -10.97 -22.32 -19.81
CA VAL A 254 -12.00 -21.43 -19.30
C VAL A 254 -12.89 -21.06 -20.50
N GLY A 255 -14.19 -21.31 -20.36
CA GLY A 255 -15.17 -21.28 -21.43
C GLY A 255 -15.17 -20.01 -22.29
N THR A 256 -15.53 -20.23 -23.55
CA THR A 256 -15.86 -19.25 -24.60
C THR A 256 -16.77 -18.14 -24.15
#